data_AF-A0A8J7WU34-F1
#
_entry.id   AF-A0A8J7WU34-F1
#
_cell.length_a   1.000
_cell.length_b   1.000
_cell.length_c   1.000
_cell.angle_alpha   90.00
_cell.angle_beta   90.00
_cell.angle_gamma   90.00
#
_symmetry.space_group_name_H-M   'P 1'
#
loop_
_entity.id
_entity.type
_entity.pdbx_description
1 polymer ?
#
loop_
_entity_poly.entity_id
_entity_poly.type
_entity_poly.pdbx_seq_one_letter_code
_entity_poly.pdbx_strand_id
1 'polypeptide(L)'
;MVVVQNLESGERLIYGLALSSYTFAAMVATLALGPLADRFGRKTIIVPSVILFGIGGLLITLSQSFWQVLIWRALQGIGVGGMMNPVVAAIGDMFDVYSMGSLLYSYQPRDPVIHLPMS
;
A
#
# COMPACT_ATOMS: atom_id res chain seq x y z
N MET A 1 -24.06 -6.17 -5.57
CA MET A 1 -24.24 -6.44 -7.01
C MET A 1 -25.55 -5.79 -7.50
N VAL A 2 -25.76 -4.50 -7.21
CA VAL A 2 -27.02 -3.78 -7.53
C VAL A 2 -26.82 -2.72 -8.63
N VAL A 3 -25.59 -2.59 -9.11
CA VAL A 3 -25.12 -1.49 -9.96
C VAL A 3 -24.87 -1.93 -11.41
N VAL A 4 -24.79 -3.24 -11.65
CA VAL A 4 -24.30 -3.80 -12.93
C VAL A 4 -25.43 -4.05 -13.94
N GLN A 5 -26.70 -3.84 -13.56
CA GLN A 5 -27.85 -4.26 -14.39
C GLN A 5 -28.60 -3.14 -15.14
N ASN A 6 -28.27 -1.85 -14.96
CA ASN A 6 -28.93 -0.75 -15.69
C ASN A 6 -27.95 0.02 -16.59
N LEU A 7 -27.49 -0.61 -17.66
CA LEU A 7 -26.64 0.05 -18.66
C LEU A 7 -27.48 0.87 -19.65
N GLU A 8 -28.18 1.89 -19.15
CA GLU A 8 -28.49 3.07 -19.95
C GLU A 8 -27.32 4.05 -19.82
N SER A 9 -26.85 4.59 -20.95
CA SER A 9 -25.55 5.27 -21.13
C SER A 9 -25.13 6.31 -20.08
N GLY A 10 -26.06 6.86 -19.30
CA GLY A 10 -25.79 7.79 -18.20
C GLY A 10 -25.11 7.17 -16.97
N GLU A 11 -25.37 5.90 -16.64
CA GLU A 11 -24.79 5.27 -15.43
C GLU A 11 -23.29 4.98 -15.56
N ARG A 12 -22.80 4.72 -16.78
CA ARG A 12 -21.37 4.45 -17.04
C ARG A 12 -20.47 5.61 -16.63
N LEU A 13 -20.92 6.84 -16.84
CA LEU A 13 -20.18 8.05 -16.47
C LEU A 13 -20.09 8.19 -14.95
N ILE A 14 -21.16 7.84 -14.23
CA ILE A 14 -21.23 7.88 -12.77
C ILE A 14 -20.19 6.92 -12.16
N TYR A 15 -20.11 5.69 -12.67
CA TYR A 15 -19.09 4.73 -12.23
C TYR A 15 -17.68 5.16 -12.62
N GLY A 16 -17.51 5.71 -13.84
CA GLY A 16 -16.22 6.23 -14.30
C GLY A 16 -15.68 7.35 -13.42
N LEU A 17 -16.54 8.29 -13.01
CA LEU A 17 -16.18 9.39 -12.12
C LEU A 17 -15.83 8.90 -10.71
N ALA A 18 -16.59 7.94 -10.18
CA ALA A 18 -16.30 7.34 -8.87
C ALA A 18 -14.97 6.58 -8.83
N LEU A 19 -14.61 5.88 -9.91
CA LEU A 19 -13.31 5.23 -10.04
C LEU A 19 -12.19 6.25 -10.23
N SER A 20 -12.41 7.27 -11.06
CA SER A 20 -11.43 8.33 -11.32
C SER A 20 -11.13 9.14 -10.06
N SER A 21 -12.12 9.46 -9.23
CA SER A 21 -11.88 10.17 -7.97
C SER A 21 -11.05 9.34 -7.00
N TYR A 22 -11.33 8.04 -6.92
CA TYR A 22 -10.57 7.09 -6.12
C TYR A 22 -9.12 7.00 -6.59
N THR A 23 -8.89 6.79 -7.89
CA THR A 23 -7.52 6.65 -8.43
C THR A 23 -6.75 7.96 -8.33
N PHE A 24 -7.39 9.10 -8.62
CA PHE A 24 -6.76 10.42 -8.48
C PHE A 24 -6.32 10.70 -7.04
N ALA A 25 -7.21 10.45 -6.06
CA ALA A 25 -6.87 10.61 -4.65
C ALA A 25 -5.75 9.65 -4.22
N ALA A 26 -5.78 8.41 -4.69
CA ALA A 26 -4.72 7.44 -4.43
C ALA A 26 -3.36 7.89 -5.00
N MET A 27 -3.33 8.44 -6.22
CA MET A 27 -2.09 8.95 -6.84
C MET A 27 -1.49 10.09 -6.00
N VAL A 28 -2.31 11.08 -5.63
CA VAL A 28 -1.87 12.21 -4.80
C VAL A 28 -1.38 11.75 -3.43
N ALA A 29 -2.14 10.87 -2.78
CA ALA A 29 -1.78 10.32 -1.48
C ALA A 29 -0.49 9.48 -1.55
N THR A 30 -0.28 8.73 -2.62
CA THR A 30 0.94 7.93 -2.81
C THR A 30 2.18 8.82 -2.86
N LEU A 31 2.12 9.93 -3.61
CA LEU A 31 3.23 10.88 -3.71
C LEU A 31 3.52 11.58 -2.39
N ALA A 32 2.49 11.88 -1.59
CA ALA A 32 2.63 12.57 -0.31
C ALA A 32 3.04 11.63 0.83
N LEU A 33 2.38 10.48 0.96
CA LEU A 33 2.52 9.56 2.08
C LEU A 33 3.68 8.57 1.90
N GLY A 34 4.14 8.32 0.68
CA GLY A 34 5.29 7.44 0.41
C GLY A 34 6.57 7.90 1.14
N PRO A 35 7.10 9.11 0.83
CA PRO A 35 8.28 9.63 1.52
C PRO A 35 8.08 9.82 3.03
N LEU A 36 6.84 10.08 3.45
CA LEU A 36 6.49 10.22 4.85
C LEU A 36 6.58 8.89 5.59
N ALA A 37 6.13 7.79 4.96
CA ALA A 37 6.22 6.44 5.51
C ALA A 37 7.68 5.98 5.65
N ASP A 38 8.53 6.35 4.72
CA ASP A 38 9.96 6.01 4.79
C ASP A 38 10.69 6.79 5.91
N ARG A 39 10.25 8.01 6.23
CA ARG A 39 10.85 8.83 7.31
C ARG A 39 10.35 8.49 8.71
N PHE A 40 9.03 8.29 8.86
CA PHE A 40 8.39 8.08 10.18
C PHE A 40 8.16 6.61 10.53
N GLY A 41 8.63 5.70 9.66
CA GLY A 41 8.43 4.27 9.79
C GLY A 41 7.15 3.82 9.09
N ARG A 42 7.27 2.79 8.25
CA ARG A 42 6.20 2.33 7.37
C ARG A 42 4.94 1.92 8.12
N LYS A 43 5.09 1.28 9.29
CA LYS A 43 3.96 0.84 10.13
C LYS A 43 3.09 2.00 10.62
N THR A 44 3.69 3.16 10.91
CA THR A 44 3.00 4.36 11.39
C THR A 44 2.04 4.93 10.35
N ILE A 45 2.33 4.75 9.05
CA ILE A 45 1.47 5.20 7.95
C ILE A 45 0.52 4.10 7.47
N ILE A 46 0.96 2.84 7.41
CA ILE A 46 0.13 1.72 6.93
C ILE A 46 -1.11 1.52 7.81
N VAL A 47 -0.95 1.48 9.13
CA VAL A 47 -2.05 1.18 10.07
C VAL A 47 -3.22 2.17 9.94
N PRO A 48 -3.02 3.50 10.05
CA PRO A 48 -4.13 4.44 9.89
C PRO A 48 -4.70 4.43 8.47
N SER A 49 -3.88 4.17 7.44
CA SER A 49 -4.34 4.09 6.06
C SER A 49 -5.30 2.92 5.81
N VAL A 50 -5.03 1.76 6.41
CA VAL A 50 -5.91 0.58 6.37
C VAL A 50 -7.24 0.86 7.07
N ILE A 51 -7.20 1.51 8.24
CA ILE A 51 -8.41 1.90 8.97
C ILE A 51 -9.26 2.87 8.12
N LEU A 52 -8.62 3.88 7.53
CA LEU A 52 -9.28 4.85 6.66
C LEU A 52 -9.92 4.16 5.43
N PHE A 53 -9.22 3.21 4.80
CA PHE A 53 -9.73 2.43 3.68
C PHE A 53 -10.99 1.63 4.06
N GLY A 54 -10.94 0.96 5.22
CA GLY A 54 -12.06 0.18 5.76
C GLY A 54 -13.29 1.04 6.06
N ILE A 55 -13.09 2.15 6.78
CA ILE A 55 -14.17 3.11 7.09
C ILE A 55 -14.76 3.70 5.81
N GLY A 56 -13.92 4.10 4.85
CA GLY A 56 -14.37 4.59 3.55
C GLY A 56 -15.26 3.57 2.83
N GLY A 57 -14.89 2.29 2.84
CA GLY A 57 -15.70 1.21 2.23
C GLY A 57 -17.07 1.03 2.88
N LEU A 58 -17.13 1.11 4.22
CA LEU A 58 -18.40 1.06 4.96
C LEU A 58 -19.29 2.27 4.63
N LEU A 59 -18.71 3.48 4.61
CA LEU A 59 -19.45 4.70 4.32
C LEU A 59 -19.96 4.78 2.88
N ILE A 60 -19.22 4.22 1.91
CA ILE A 60 -19.71 4.06 0.53
C ILE A 60 -20.96 3.18 0.52
N THR A 61 -21.01 2.12 1.32
CA THR A 61 -22.15 1.19 1.36
C THR A 61 -23.40 1.85 1.94
N LEU A 62 -23.23 2.79 2.88
CA LEU A 62 -24.33 3.55 3.50
C LEU A 62 -24.75 4.79 2.70
N SER A 63 -24.02 5.14 1.64
CA SER A 63 -24.27 6.37 0.90
C SER A 63 -25.55 6.30 0.07
N GLN A 64 -26.31 7.40 0.09
CA GLN A 64 -27.60 7.52 -0.60
C GLN A 64 -27.55 8.48 -1.80
N SER A 65 -26.41 9.15 -1.99
CA SER A 65 -26.21 10.14 -3.03
C SER A 65 -24.87 9.94 -3.73
N PHE A 66 -24.85 10.19 -5.05
CA PHE A 66 -23.63 10.13 -5.85
C PHE A 66 -22.50 10.99 -5.29
N TRP A 67 -22.81 12.21 -4.82
CA TRP A 67 -21.80 13.09 -4.24
C TRP A 67 -21.15 12.51 -2.98
N GLN A 68 -21.94 11.80 -2.16
CA GLN A 68 -21.40 11.08 -0.99
C GLN A 68 -20.49 9.94 -1.43
N VAL A 69 -20.89 9.14 -2.43
CA VAL A 69 -20.04 8.08 -3.01
C VAL A 69 -18.70 8.66 -3.46
N LEU A 70 -18.71 9.81 -4.15
CA LEU A 70 -17.51 10.43 -4.68
C LEU A 70 -16.54 10.87 -3.57
N ILE A 71 -17.06 11.48 -2.51
CA ILE A 71 -16.28 11.92 -1.34
C ILE A 71 -15.70 10.70 -0.61
N TRP A 72 -16.52 9.69 -0.34
CA TRP A 72 -16.05 8.49 0.36
C TRP A 72 -15.06 7.68 -0.48
N ARG A 73 -15.19 7.68 -1.81
CA ARG A 73 -14.21 7.10 -2.75
C ARG A 73 -12.89 7.84 -2.73
N ALA A 74 -12.90 9.17 -2.68
CA ALA A 74 -11.68 9.96 -2.54
C ALA A 74 -10.97 9.64 -1.21
N LEU A 75 -11.70 9.60 -0.10
CA LEU A 75 -11.15 9.23 1.22
C LEU A 75 -10.60 7.79 1.23
N GLN A 76 -11.31 6.86 0.61
CA GLN A 76 -10.84 5.48 0.45
C GLN A 76 -9.58 5.41 -0.42
N GLY A 77 -9.49 6.23 -1.48
CA GLY A 77 -8.32 6.35 -2.35
C GLY A 77 -7.08 6.81 -1.57
N ILE A 78 -7.23 7.76 -0.65
CA ILE A 78 -6.15 8.20 0.24
C ILE A 78 -5.62 7.02 1.08
N GLY A 79 -6.52 6.24 1.67
CA GLY A 79 -6.14 5.04 2.43
C GLY A 79 -5.38 4.01 1.59
N VAL A 80 -5.77 3.82 0.33
CA VAL A 80 -5.02 2.93 -0.59
C VAL A 80 -3.64 3.47 -0.93
N GLY A 81 -3.54 4.76 -1.26
CA GLY A 81 -2.26 5.38 -1.61
C GLY A 81 -1.25 5.32 -0.46
N GLY A 82 -1.73 5.45 0.77
CA GLY A 82 -0.90 5.35 1.98
C GLY A 82 -0.45 3.92 2.35
N MET A 83 -1.17 2.88 1.91
CA MET A 83 -0.84 1.49 2.28
C MET A 83 -0.11 0.70 1.17
N MET A 84 -0.45 0.87 -0.11
CA MET A 84 0.11 0.00 -1.16
C MET A 84 1.61 0.19 -1.37
N ASN A 85 2.09 1.44 -1.37
CA ASN A 85 3.50 1.73 -1.68
C ASN A 85 4.46 1.21 -0.58
N PRO A 86 4.21 1.49 0.73
CA PRO A 86 5.08 0.99 1.79
C PRO A 86 5.04 -0.53 1.94
N VAL A 87 3.91 -1.18 1.61
CA VAL A 87 3.78 -2.65 1.66
C VAL A 87 4.64 -3.33 0.61
N VAL A 88 4.63 -2.85 -0.65
CA VAL A 88 5.48 -3.41 -1.72
C VAL A 88 6.95 -3.22 -1.40
N ALA A 89 7.33 -2.04 -0.90
CA ALA A 89 8.70 -1.78 -0.46
C ALA A 89 9.12 -2.67 0.72
N ALA A 90 8.24 -2.88 1.71
CA ALA A 90 8.52 -3.76 2.85
C ALA A 90 8.72 -5.22 2.44
N ILE A 91 7.93 -5.70 1.48
CA ILE A 91 8.09 -7.05 0.92
C ILE A 91 9.44 -7.16 0.19
N GLY A 92 9.81 -6.16 -0.61
CA GLY A 92 11.10 -6.10 -1.31
C GLY A 92 12.29 -6.21 -0.35
N ASP A 93 12.29 -5.42 0.72
CA ASP A 93 13.35 -5.43 1.73
C ASP A 93 13.49 -6.80 2.41
N MET A 94 12.37 -7.52 2.63
CA MET A 94 12.42 -8.85 3.23
C MET A 94 13.04 -9.90 2.30
N PHE A 95 12.77 -9.83 0.99
CA PHE A 95 13.35 -10.75 0.02
C PHE A 95 14.85 -10.49 -0.22
N ASP A 96 15.27 -9.23 -0.21
CA ASP A 96 16.67 -8.85 -0.36
C ASP A 96 17.49 -9.30 0.87
N VAL A 97 16.96 -9.12 2.08
CA VAL A 97 17.59 -9.61 3.32
C VAL A 97 17.66 -11.14 3.37
N TYR A 98 16.63 -11.85 2.91
CA TYR A 98 16.60 -13.32 2.93
C TYR A 98 17.63 -13.94 1.98
N SER A 99 17.87 -13.31 0.83
CA SER A 99 18.79 -13.80 -0.20
C SER A 99 20.24 -13.37 0.03
N MET A 100 20.51 -12.14 0.49
CA MET A 100 21.87 -11.63 0.67
C MET A 100 22.52 -12.10 1.99
N GLY A 101 21.78 -12.09 3.10
CA GLY A 101 22.34 -12.38 4.42
C GLY A 101 22.72 -13.85 4.63
N SER A 102 21.93 -14.78 4.09
CA SER A 102 22.19 -16.22 4.19
C SER A 102 23.35 -16.67 3.29
N LEU A 103 23.56 -15.99 2.15
CA LEU A 103 24.69 -16.23 1.27
C LEU A 103 25.99 -15.68 1.85
N LEU A 104 25.98 -14.49 2.46
CA LEU A 104 27.16 -13.97 3.16
C LEU A 104 27.53 -14.82 4.38
N TYR A 105 26.52 -15.39 5.08
CA TYR A 105 26.76 -16.29 6.20
C TYR A 105 27.33 -17.65 5.76
N SER A 106 26.92 -18.16 4.60
CA SER A 106 27.47 -19.40 4.03
C SER A 106 28.78 -19.20 3.26
N TYR A 107 29.09 -17.97 2.84
CA TYR A 107 30.35 -17.59 2.19
C TYR A 107 31.39 -17.06 3.19
N GLN A 108 31.12 -17.05 4.49
CA GLN A 108 32.15 -16.72 5.47
C GLN A 108 33.24 -17.79 5.40
N PRO A 109 34.47 -17.46 4.96
CA PRO A 109 35.54 -18.43 4.86
C PRO A 109 35.79 -18.96 6.26
N ARG A 110 35.54 -20.26 6.43
CA ARG A 110 35.80 -20.98 7.65
C ARG A 110 37.30 -21.26 7.68
N ASP A 111 38.11 -20.21 7.75
CA ASP A 111 39.55 -20.37 7.83
C ASP A 111 39.85 -21.14 9.13
N PRO A 112 40.51 -22.30 9.05
CA PRO A 112 40.98 -22.95 10.25
C PRO A 112 42.12 -22.07 10.78
N VAL A 113 41.95 -21.54 11.99
CA VAL A 113 43.05 -20.91 12.73
C VAL A 113 44.10 -22.00 12.94
N ILE A 114 45.08 -22.05 12.03
CA ILE A 114 46.27 -22.87 12.19
C ILE A 114 47.07 -22.18 13.30
N HIS A 115 46.91 -22.68 14.52
CA HIS A 115 47.77 -22.35 15.64
C HIS A 115 49.20 -22.80 15.26
N LEU A 116 50.01 -21.86 14.78
CA LEU A 116 51.43 -22.08 14.62
C LEU A 116 52.04 -22.20 16.03
N PRO A 117 52.80 -23.28 16.34
CA PRO A 117 53.52 -23.37 17.59
C PRO A 117 54.59 -22.27 17.60
N MET A 118 54.46 -21.33 18.53
CA MET A 118 55.52 -20.39 18.85
C MET A 118 56.65 -21.20 19.49
N SER A 119 57.77 -21.29 18.76
CA SER A 119 59.04 -21.86 19.20
C SER A 119 59.59 -21.14 20.43
#